data_AF-X1DD49-F1
#
_entry.id   AF-X1DD49-F1
#
_cell.length_a   1.000
_cell.length_b   1.000
_cell.length_c   1.000
_cell.angle_alpha   90.00
_cell.angle_beta   90.00
_cell.angle_gamma   90.00
#
_symmetry.space_group_name_H-M   'P 1'
#
loop_
_entity.id
_entity.type
_entity.pdbx_description
1 polymer ?
#
loop_
_entity_poly.entity_id
_entity_poly.type
_entity_poly.pdbx_seq_one_letter_code
_entity_poly.pdbx_strand_id
1 'polypeptide(L)'
;MLKLRPAVKRWAERMEKELRLNEHKGGWSNSPVSFFLGRARANLREIKYGGFGMESGTDFIIKCLADCSNFCMMAADNLIPKKWDHKDRY
;
A
#
# COMPACT_ATOMS: atom_id res chain seq x y z
N MET A 1 4.17 22.53 8.49
CA MET A 1 3.43 21.29 8.16
C MET A 1 2.89 21.38 6.74
N LEU A 2 2.96 20.31 5.95
CA LEU A 2 2.41 20.26 4.61
C LEU A 2 0.88 20.09 4.67
N LYS A 3 0.12 20.94 3.97
CA LYS A 3 -1.35 20.82 3.89
C LYS A 3 -1.71 19.93 2.69
N LEU A 4 -2.33 18.78 2.96
CA LEU A 4 -2.75 17.85 1.91
C LEU A 4 -4.05 18.28 1.24
N ARG A 5 -4.19 17.96 -0.06
CA ARG A 5 -5.46 18.12 -0.79
C ARG A 5 -6.50 17.12 -0.25
N PRO A 6 -7.81 17.47 -0.24
CA PRO A 6 -8.86 16.55 0.24
C PRO A 6 -8.84 15.17 -0.44
N ALA A 7 -8.55 15.11 -1.74
CA ALA A 7 -8.45 13.84 -2.48
C ALA A 7 -7.30 12.95 -1.96
N VAL A 8 -6.15 13.55 -1.65
CA VAL A 8 -4.99 12.82 -1.09
C VAL A 8 -5.34 12.29 0.30
N LYS A 9 -5.99 13.10 1.14
CA LYS A 9 -6.44 12.68 2.47
C LYS A 9 -7.40 11.48 2.39
N ARG A 10 -8.46 11.57 1.58
CA ARG A 10 -9.43 10.46 1.40
C ARG A 10 -8.77 9.19 0.88
N TRP A 11 -7.80 9.33 -0.02
CA TRP A 11 -7.08 8.17 -0.55
C TRP A 11 -6.17 7.54 0.51
N ALA A 12 -5.45 8.35 1.28
CA ALA A 12 -4.63 7.88 2.39
C ALA A 12 -5.47 7.15 3.46
N GLU A 13 -6.66 7.65 3.79
CA GLU A 13 -7.60 6.98 4.70
C GLU A 13 -8.05 5.62 4.14
N ARG A 14 -8.32 5.52 2.84
CA ARG A 14 -8.64 4.23 2.21
C ARG A 14 -7.46 3.27 2.25
N MET A 15 -6.26 3.73 1.91
CA MET A 15 -5.02 2.95 1.97
C MET A 15 -4.79 2.38 3.38
N GLU A 16 -4.90 3.22 4.41
CA GLU A 16 -4.76 2.85 5.81
C GLU A 16 -5.79 1.80 6.25
N LYS A 17 -7.05 1.94 5.82
CA LYS A 17 -8.09 0.94 6.12
C LYS A 17 -7.69 -0.46 5.63
N GLU A 18 -7.14 -0.58 4.42
CA GLU A 18 -6.69 -1.87 3.87
C GLU A 18 -5.42 -2.39 4.56
N LEU A 19 -4.52 -1.51 5.01
CA LEU A 19 -3.34 -1.89 5.80
C LEU A 19 -3.74 -2.53 7.13
N ARG A 20 -4.73 -1.95 7.82
CA ARG A 20 -5.23 -2.46 9.10
C ARG A 20 -5.77 -3.89 9.01
N LEU A 21 -6.42 -4.23 7.90
CA LEU A 21 -6.87 -5.61 7.64
C LEU A 21 -5.70 -6.61 7.58
N ASN A 22 -4.49 -6.13 7.29
CA ASN A 22 -3.28 -6.93 7.15
C ASN A 22 -2.31 -6.79 8.33
N GLU A 23 -2.67 -6.11 9.43
CA GLU A 23 -1.79 -5.93 10.60
C GLU A 23 -1.29 -7.26 11.19
N HIS A 24 -2.11 -8.32 11.11
CA HIS A 24 -1.76 -9.67 11.53
C HIS A 24 -0.54 -10.28 10.79
N LYS A 25 -0.06 -9.65 9.71
CA LYS A 25 1.09 -10.11 8.91
C LYS A 25 2.44 -9.55 9.38
N GLY A 26 2.48 -8.71 10.42
CA GLY A 26 3.72 -8.33 11.10
C GLY A 26 4.55 -7.21 10.44
N GLY A 27 3.93 -6.35 9.63
CA GLY A 27 4.60 -5.20 8.99
C GLY A 27 5.33 -5.53 7.68
N TRP A 28 6.22 -4.64 7.22
CA TRP A 28 6.83 -4.72 5.88
C TRP A 28 8.34 -4.38 5.80
N SER A 29 9.00 -4.11 6.93
CA SER A 29 10.39 -3.66 6.97
C SER A 29 11.43 -4.66 6.43
N ASN A 30 11.11 -5.96 6.41
CA ASN A 30 12.05 -7.02 6.05
C ASN A 30 11.83 -7.63 4.66
N SER A 31 10.88 -7.10 3.87
CA SER A 31 10.59 -7.63 2.54
C SER A 31 11.38 -6.90 1.45
N PRO A 32 11.86 -7.61 0.41
CA PRO A 32 12.60 -6.99 -0.67
C PRO A 32 11.70 -6.09 -1.53
N VAL A 33 12.26 -5.00 -2.06
CA VAL A 33 11.52 -4.06 -2.93
C VAL A 33 10.88 -4.76 -4.12
N SER A 34 11.56 -5.75 -4.72
CA SER A 34 11.05 -6.54 -5.84
C SER A 34 9.75 -7.29 -5.52
N PHE A 35 9.59 -7.77 -4.28
CA PHE A 35 8.35 -8.42 -3.84
C PHE A 35 7.17 -7.44 -3.90
N PHE A 36 7.32 -6.24 -3.35
CA PHE A 36 6.27 -5.24 -3.38
C PHE A 36 5.91 -4.79 -4.79
N LEU A 37 6.90 -4.54 -5.64
CA LEU A 37 6.66 -4.18 -7.05
C LEU A 37 5.91 -5.31 -7.80
N GLY A 38 6.26 -6.57 -7.53
CA GLY A 38 5.53 -7.73 -8.05
C GLY A 38 4.07 -7.75 -7.61
N ARG A 39 3.79 -7.48 -6.33
CA ARG A 39 2.43 -7.43 -5.78
C ARG A 39 1.61 -6.23 -6.28
N ALA A 40 2.23 -5.07 -6.44
CA ALA A 40 1.61 -3.90 -7.07
C ALA A 40 1.17 -4.22 -8.51
N ARG A 41 2.08 -4.80 -9.30
CA ARG A 41 1.79 -5.24 -10.67
C ARG A 41 0.67 -6.28 -10.73
N ALA A 42 0.64 -7.23 -9.79
CA ALA A 42 -0.43 -8.23 -9.72
C ALA A 42 -1.80 -7.56 -9.57
N ASN A 43 -1.96 -6.61 -8.64
CA ASN A 43 -3.23 -5.89 -8.45
C ASN A 43 -3.68 -5.11 -9.70
N LEU A 44 -2.76 -4.51 -10.44
CA LEU A 44 -3.10 -3.86 -11.72
C LEU A 44 -3.53 -4.86 -12.79
N ARG A 45 -2.96 -6.07 -12.79
CA ARG A 45 -3.40 -7.16 -13.67
C ARG A 45 -4.79 -7.65 -13.29
N GLU A 46 -5.11 -7.75 -12.01
CA GLU A 46 -6.45 -8.11 -11.53
C GLU A 46 -7.51 -7.12 -12.05
N ILE A 47 -7.24 -5.82 -12.04
CA ILE A 47 -8.14 -4.82 -12.65
C ILE A 47 -8.28 -5.05 -14.15
N LYS A 48 -7.16 -5.22 -14.85
CA LYS A 48 -7.14 -5.31 -16.33
C LYS A 48 -7.82 -6.57 -16.86
N TYR A 49 -7.68 -7.68 -16.14
CA TYR A 49 -8.14 -9.00 -16.58
C TYR A 49 -9.29 -9.53 -15.72
N GLY A 50 -9.98 -8.64 -15.00
CA GLY A 50 -10.96 -8.86 -13.93
C GLY A 50 -11.87 -10.08 -13.98
N GLY A 51 -11.31 -11.22 -13.61
CA GLY A 51 -11.98 -12.23 -12.81
C GLY A 51 -12.41 -13.50 -13.54
N PHE A 52 -11.60 -14.55 -13.45
CA PHE A 52 -12.11 -15.94 -13.58
C PHE A 52 -12.96 -16.37 -12.35
N GLY A 53 -13.29 -15.47 -11.42
CA GLY A 53 -14.07 -15.80 -10.23
C GLY A 53 -14.62 -14.59 -9.47
N MET A 54 -15.88 -14.26 -9.74
CA MET A 54 -16.91 -13.76 -8.80
C MET A 54 -16.84 -12.38 -8.12
N GLU A 55 -15.77 -11.57 -8.21
CA GLU A 55 -15.83 -10.16 -7.76
C GLU A 55 -15.56 -9.18 -8.91
N SER A 56 -16.60 -8.46 -9.33
CA SER A 56 -16.52 -7.40 -10.35
C SER A 56 -17.22 -6.14 -9.84
N GLY A 57 -16.71 -4.96 -10.20
CA GLY A 57 -17.32 -3.68 -9.86
C GLY A 57 -16.35 -2.61 -9.36
N THR A 58 -16.88 -1.41 -9.16
CA THR A 58 -16.10 -0.22 -8.74
C THR A 58 -15.35 -0.44 -7.42
N ASP A 59 -15.95 -1.14 -6.46
CA ASP A 59 -15.31 -1.40 -5.16
C ASP A 59 -14.10 -2.33 -5.25
N PHE A 60 -14.18 -3.35 -6.11
CA PHE A 60 -13.05 -4.23 -6.41
C PHE A 60 -11.89 -3.44 -7.02
N ILE A 61 -12.18 -2.60 -8.02
CA ILE A 61 -11.17 -1.74 -8.66
C ILE A 61 -10.54 -0.80 -7.63
N ILE A 62 -11.35 -0.14 -6.79
CA ILE A 62 -10.86 0.74 -5.72
C ILE A 62 -9.95 -0.03 -4.76
N LYS A 63 -10.34 -1.24 -4.34
CA LYS A 63 -9.52 -2.08 -3.46
C LYS A 63 -8.18 -2.44 -4.12
N CYS A 64 -8.18 -2.91 -5.36
CA CYS A 64 -6.95 -3.25 -6.08
C CYS A 64 -6.03 -2.04 -6.25
N LEU A 65 -6.57 -0.86 -6.51
CA LEU A 65 -5.78 0.38 -6.57
C LEU A 65 -5.19 0.75 -5.20
N ALA A 66 -5.95 0.57 -4.11
CA ALA A 66 -5.47 0.80 -2.75
C ALA A 66 -4.34 -0.17 -2.38
N ASP A 67 -4.51 -1.47 -2.67
CA ASP A 67 -3.48 -2.49 -2.46
C ASP A 67 -2.23 -2.19 -3.29
N CYS A 68 -2.38 -1.82 -4.56
CA CYS A 68 -1.27 -1.41 -5.42
C CYS A 68 -0.52 -0.21 -4.82
N SER A 69 -1.26 0.81 -4.36
CA SER A 69 -0.67 2.01 -3.75
C SER A 69 0.07 1.68 -2.44
N ASN A 70 -0.50 0.79 -1.62
CA ASN A 70 0.11 0.32 -0.38
C ASN A 70 1.43 -0.40 -0.66
N PHE A 71 1.48 -1.30 -1.65
CA PHE A 71 2.73 -1.96 -2.02
C PHE A 71 3.79 -0.97 -2.53
N CYS A 72 3.41 0.01 -3.36
CA CYS A 72 4.33 1.07 -3.79
C CYS A 72 4.85 1.89 -2.60
N MET A 73 3.99 2.19 -1.63
CA MET A 73 4.35 2.94 -0.42
C MET A 73 5.30 2.14 0.49
N MET A 74 5.07 0.84 0.69
CA MET A 74 6.00 -0.05 1.42
C MET A 74 7.37 -0.14 0.73
N ALA A 75 7.39 -0.23 -0.62
CA ALA A 75 8.63 -0.20 -1.38
C ALA A 75 9.39 1.11 -1.19
N ALA A 76 8.69 2.25 -1.23
CA ALA A 76 9.28 3.55 -0.98
C ALA A 76 9.81 3.67 0.46
N ASP A 77 9.05 3.21 1.47
CA ASP A 77 9.48 3.24 2.88
C ASP A 77 10.76 2.43 3.14
N ASN A 78 10.95 1.31 2.43
CA ASN A 78 12.17 0.52 2.52
C ASN A 78 13.37 1.14 1.77
N LEU A 79 13.14 2.09 0.86
CA LEU A 79 14.19 2.78 0.10
C LEU A 79 14.55 4.14 0.70
N ILE A 80 13.58 4.83 1.31
CA ILE A 80 13.80 6.14 1.93
C ILE A 80 14.69 5.91 3.17
N PRO A 81 15.88 6.54 3.26
CA PRO A 81 16.71 6.44 4.44
C PRO A 81 15.92 6.94 5.65
N LYS A 82 15.66 6.03 6.58
CA LYS A 82 15.07 6.38 7.87
C LYS A 82 16.16 7.15 8.61
N LYS A 83 15.99 8.48 8.77
CA LYS A 83 16.91 9.28 9.58
C LYS A 83 17.09 8.54 10.91
N TRP A 84 18.34 8.33 11.32
CA TRP A 84 18.65 7.83 12.66
C TRP A 84 18.05 8.81 13.67
N ASP A 85 16.95 8.44 14.33
CA ASP A 85 16.42 9.22 15.44
C ASP A 85 17.20 8.82 16.69
N HIS A 86 18.03 9.73 17.19
CA HIS A 86 18.82 9.54 18.42
C HIS A 86 17.95 9.46 19.69
N LYS A 87 16.61 9.53 19.58
CA LYS A 87 15.70 9.56 20.72
C LYS A 87 15.34 8.20 21.33
N ASP A 88 15.75 7.09 20.72
CA ASP A 88 15.47 5.74 21.24
C ASP A 88 16.59 5.19 22.18
N ARG A 89 17.47 6.06 22.67
CA ARG A 89 18.36 5.74 23.79
C ARG A 89 18.33 6.87 24.80
N TYR A 90 17.46 6.77 25.81
CA TYR A 90 17.73 7.04 27.23
C TYR A 90 16.55 6.53 28.05
#